data_AF-A0AAV5D841-F1
#
_entry.id   AF-A0AAV5D841-F1
#
_cell.length_a   1.000
_cell.length_b   1.000
_cell.length_c   1.000
_cell.angle_alpha   90.00
_cell.angle_beta   90.00
_cell.angle_gamma   90.00
#
_symmetry.space_group_name_H-M   'P 1'
#
loop_
_entity.id
_entity.type
_entity.pdbx_description
1 polymer ?
#
loop_
_entity_poly.entity_id
_entity_poly.type
_entity_poly.pdbx_seq_one_letter_code
_entity_poly.pdbx_strand_id
1 'polypeptide(L)'
;MAAIRSQVPASLRRSTTTFELVAAAFWRCRTAALEYSLNQQVRLMICTNARWSWKPRSPLPKGFYGNALIPLTVEASVHELCHNPLSHAVNLVRNAKSQRSPPRPHGPMSML
;
A
#
# COMPACT_ATOMS: atom_id res chain seq x y z
N MET A 1 0.28 15.08 12.07
CA MET A 1 1.43 14.60 11.26
C MET A 1 2.74 14.48 12.06
N ALA A 2 3.11 15.42 12.93
CA ALA A 2 4.34 15.32 13.73
C ALA A 2 4.40 14.06 14.61
N ALA A 3 3.28 13.69 15.26
CA ALA A 3 3.18 12.52 16.12
C ALA A 3 3.37 11.17 15.38
N ILE A 4 2.86 11.03 14.15
CA ILE A 4 3.08 9.80 13.36
C ILE A 4 4.54 9.75 12.87
N ARG A 5 5.10 10.90 12.50
CA ARG A 5 6.48 11.01 12.03
C ARG A 5 7.47 10.63 13.15
N SER A 6 7.23 11.00 14.41
CA SER A 6 8.13 10.66 15.53
C SER A 6 8.23 9.16 15.80
N GLN A 7 7.24 8.36 15.39
CA GLN A 7 7.25 6.89 15.53
C GLN A 7 8.15 6.18 14.51
N VAL A 8 8.82 6.93 13.62
CA VAL A 8 9.61 6.38 12.53
C VAL A 8 11.04 6.97 12.56
N PRO A 9 12.09 6.16 12.31
CA PRO A 9 13.47 6.64 12.26
C PRO A 9 13.69 7.80 11.29
N ALA A 10 14.65 8.68 11.58
CA ALA A 10 14.94 9.86 10.77
C ALA A 10 15.32 9.55 9.31
N SER A 11 16.02 8.44 9.09
CA SER A 11 16.37 7.93 7.76
C SER A 11 15.14 7.61 6.92
N LEU A 12 14.17 6.90 7.51
CA LEU A 12 12.95 6.51 6.84
C LEU A 12 12.01 7.72 6.63
N ARG A 13 11.86 8.59 7.65
CA ARG A 13 11.06 9.82 7.54
C ARG A 13 11.39 10.70 6.33
N ARG A 14 12.67 10.79 5.95
CA ARG A 14 13.12 11.61 4.81
C ARG A 14 12.75 11.03 3.46
N SER A 15 12.58 9.70 3.39
CA SER A 15 12.33 8.98 2.14
C SER A 15 10.91 8.41 2.03
N THR A 16 10.05 8.66 3.03
CA THR A 16 8.66 8.20 3.06
C THR A 16 7.68 9.34 2.76
N THR A 17 6.72 9.08 1.90
CA THR A 17 5.62 10.00 1.59
C THR A 17 4.60 10.08 2.73
N THR A 18 3.86 11.19 2.85
CA THR A 18 2.76 11.30 3.82
C THR A 18 1.72 10.19 3.63
N PHE A 19 1.43 9.81 2.38
CA PHE A 19 0.52 8.71 2.07
C PHE A 19 0.99 7.39 2.68
N GLU A 20 2.26 7.00 2.46
CA GLU A 20 2.80 5.75 3.00
C GLU A 20 2.76 5.72 4.54
N LEU A 21 3.07 6.85 5.20
CA LEU A 21 2.97 6.96 6.66
C LEU A 21 1.54 6.78 7.16
N VAL A 22 0.58 7.49 6.57
CA VAL A 22 -0.82 7.46 7.00
C VAL A 22 -1.45 6.10 6.69
N ALA A 23 -1.19 5.53 5.51
CA ALA A 23 -1.70 4.23 5.12
C ALA A 23 -1.19 3.11 6.04
N ALA A 24 0.10 3.12 6.39
CA ALA A 24 0.69 2.17 7.33
C ALA A 24 0.11 2.31 8.74
N ALA A 25 0.01 3.55 9.25
CA ALA A 25 -0.55 3.81 10.57
C ALA A 25 -2.03 3.39 10.64
N PHE A 26 -2.82 3.76 9.63
CA PHE A 26 -4.22 3.36 9.51
C PHE A 26 -4.38 1.83 9.47
N TRP A 27 -3.59 1.14 8.64
CA TRP A 27 -3.66 -0.31 8.52
C TRP A 27 -3.33 -1.02 9.84
N ARG A 28 -2.31 -0.55 10.55
CA ARG A 28 -1.93 -1.08 11.86
C ARG A 28 -3.00 -0.80 12.92
N CYS A 29 -3.51 0.43 13.00
CA CYS A 29 -4.57 0.78 13.95
C CYS A 29 -5.87 0.01 13.69
N ARG A 30 -6.30 -0.10 12.43
CA ARG A 30 -7.47 -0.88 12.05
C ARG A 30 -7.32 -2.35 12.45
N THR A 31 -6.16 -2.93 12.16
CA THR A 31 -5.89 -4.34 12.49
C THR A 31 -5.91 -4.57 14.01
N ALA A 32 -5.29 -3.67 14.79
CA ALA A 32 -5.30 -3.75 16.24
C ALA A 32 -6.72 -3.60 16.83
N ALA A 33 -7.53 -2.70 16.28
CA ALA A 33 -8.89 -2.44 16.77
C ALA A 33 -9.89 -3.57 16.47
N LEU A 34 -9.59 -4.46 15.52
CA LEU A 34 -10.47 -5.54 15.10
C LEU A 34 -10.14 -6.89 15.74
N GLU A 35 -9.09 -6.93 16.58
CA GLU A 35 -8.77 -8.08 17.46
C GLU A 35 -8.74 -9.44 16.74
N TYR A 36 -8.21 -9.44 15.52
CA TYR A 36 -8.01 -10.67 14.76
C TYR A 36 -7.04 -11.63 15.46
N SER A 37 -7.10 -12.92 15.09
CA SER A 37 -6.10 -13.89 15.54
C SER A 37 -4.69 -13.51 15.05
N LEU A 38 -3.66 -13.75 15.86
CA LEU A 38 -2.29 -13.33 15.56
C LEU A 38 -1.75 -13.91 14.23
N ASN A 39 -2.24 -15.08 13.83
CA ASN A 39 -1.83 -15.76 12.59
C ASN A 39 -2.69 -15.37 11.37
N GLN A 40 -3.76 -14.58 11.57
CA GLN A 40 -4.63 -14.12 10.50
C GLN A 40 -3.85 -13.23 9.53
N GLN A 41 -3.97 -13.49 8.23
CA GLN A 41 -3.48 -12.57 7.20
C GLN A 41 -4.46 -11.42 7.02
N VAL A 42 -3.97 -10.20 7.18
CA VAL A 42 -4.72 -8.96 6.93
C VAL A 42 -4.14 -8.23 5.73
N ARG A 43 -4.98 -7.45 5.07
CA ARG A 43 -4.63 -6.86 3.77
C ARG A 43 -4.94 -5.38 3.73
N LEU A 44 -4.05 -4.64 3.08
CA LEU A 44 -4.27 -3.25 2.70
C LEU A 44 -4.29 -3.16 1.18
N MET A 45 -5.40 -2.70 0.63
CA MET A 45 -5.52 -2.37 -0.79
C MET A 45 -5.35 -0.87 -0.98
N ILE A 46 -4.43 -0.49 -1.85
CA ILE A 46 -4.18 0.92 -2.25
C ILE A 46 -4.23 1.02 -3.77
N CYS A 47 -4.79 2.11 -4.29
CA CYS A 47 -4.81 2.38 -5.72
C CYS A 47 -3.75 3.43 -6.06
N THR A 48 -2.88 3.12 -7.02
CA THR A 48 -1.90 4.08 -7.55
C THR A 48 -2.36 4.64 -8.89
N ASN A 49 -2.02 5.90 -9.15
CA ASN A 49 -2.37 6.56 -10.39
C ASN A 49 -1.36 6.20 -11.49
N ALA A 50 -1.81 5.47 -12.51
CA ALA A 50 -0.98 5.07 -13.64
C ALA A 50 -0.72 6.21 -14.62
N ARG A 51 -1.52 7.31 -14.60
CA ARG A 51 -1.44 8.42 -15.56
C ARG A 51 -0.04 9.01 -15.69
N TRP A 52 0.71 9.09 -14.59
CA TRP A 52 2.05 9.66 -14.55
C TRP A 52 3.16 8.61 -14.38
N SER A 53 2.78 7.36 -14.10
CA SER A 53 3.70 6.31 -13.66
C SER A 53 4.31 5.51 -14.80
N TRP A 54 3.74 5.60 -16.01
CA TRP A 54 4.12 4.83 -17.20
C TRP A 54 4.79 5.74 -18.23
N LYS A 55 6.10 5.94 -18.12
CA LYS A 55 6.95 6.45 -19.21
C LYS A 55 8.03 5.39 -19.49
N PRO A 56 8.29 4.94 -20.73
CA PRO A 56 7.84 5.46 -22.03
C PRO A 56 6.81 4.58 -22.79
N ARG A 57 6.34 3.45 -22.24
CA ARG A 57 5.63 2.42 -23.04
C ARG A 57 4.10 2.58 -23.20
N SER A 58 3.46 3.53 -22.56
CA SER A 58 2.08 3.95 -22.90
C SER A 58 1.71 5.21 -22.11
N PRO A 59 2.13 6.41 -22.53
CA PRO A 59 1.51 7.62 -21.98
C PRO A 59 0.05 7.58 -22.38
N LEU A 60 -0.85 7.61 -21.39
CA LEU A 60 -2.28 7.69 -21.68
C LEU A 60 -2.55 8.83 -22.67
N PRO A 61 -3.48 8.65 -23.62
CA PRO A 61 -3.77 9.68 -24.62
C PRO A 61 -4.10 11.02 -23.96
N LYS A 62 -3.65 12.12 -24.57
CA LYS A 62 -4.04 13.47 -24.14
C LYS A 62 -5.57 13.57 -24.18
N GLY A 63 -6.19 13.90 -23.04
CA GLY A 63 -7.65 13.96 -22.91
C GLY A 63 -8.33 12.65 -22.49
N PHE A 64 -7.59 11.61 -22.08
CA PHE A 64 -8.16 10.39 -21.53
C PHE A 64 -9.04 10.69 -20.29
N TYR A 65 -10.35 10.46 -20.42
CA TYR A 65 -11.35 10.70 -19.38
C TYR A 65 -11.58 9.50 -18.44
N GLY A 66 -11.03 8.33 -18.78
CA GLY A 66 -11.22 7.11 -18.01
C GLY A 66 -10.40 7.01 -16.71
N ASN A 67 -10.64 5.93 -15.96
CA ASN A 67 -9.84 5.58 -14.80
C ASN A 67 -8.53 4.92 -15.21
N ALA A 68 -7.43 5.34 -14.57
CA ALA A 68 -6.11 4.74 -14.76
C ALA A 68 -5.51 4.45 -13.39
N LEU A 69 -6.14 3.51 -12.69
CA LEU A 69 -5.75 3.09 -11.35
C LEU A 69 -5.16 1.69 -11.42
N ILE A 70 -4.03 1.49 -10.73
CA ILE A 70 -3.45 0.17 -10.53
C ILE A 70 -3.66 -0.20 -9.06
N PRO A 71 -4.47 -1.24 -8.77
CA PRO A 71 -4.60 -1.73 -7.41
C PRO A 71 -3.32 -2.42 -6.99
N LEU A 72 -2.88 -2.14 -5.78
CA LEU A 72 -1.80 -2.84 -5.09
C LEU A 72 -2.37 -3.42 -3.81
N THR A 73 -2.04 -4.67 -3.54
CA THR A 73 -2.42 -5.36 -2.32
C THR A 73 -1.17 -5.68 -1.54
N VAL A 74 -1.16 -5.29 -0.27
CA VAL A 74 -0.12 -5.63 0.71
C VAL A 74 -0.76 -6.55 1.74
N GLU A 75 -0.08 -7.64 2.07
CA GLU A 75 -0.55 -8.63 3.03
C GLU A 75 0.51 -8.79 4.14
N ALA A 76 0.06 -8.98 5.37
CA ALA A 76 0.90 -9.29 6.52
C ALA A 76 0.07 -10.03 7.57
N SER A 77 0.72 -10.82 8.42
CA SER A 77 0.04 -11.37 9.59
C SER A 77 -0.28 -10.28 10.61
N VAL A 78 -1.32 -10.47 11.42
CA VAL A 78 -1.64 -9.58 12.55
C VAL A 78 -0.44 -9.45 13.49
N HIS A 79 0.22 -10.57 13.79
CA HIS A 79 1.43 -10.58 14.61
C HIS A 79 2.52 -9.68 14.01
N GLU A 80 2.84 -9.87 12.74
CA GLU A 80 3.85 -9.07 12.03
C GLU A 80 3.47 -7.59 12.01
N LEU A 81 2.21 -7.24 11.77
CA LEU A 81 1.79 -5.85 11.63
C LEU A 81 1.69 -5.10 12.96
N CYS A 82 1.16 -5.74 14.00
CA CYS A 82 0.87 -5.10 15.28
C CYS A 82 2.05 -5.13 16.25
N HIS A 83 2.85 -6.21 16.26
CA HIS A 83 3.97 -6.36 17.20
C HIS A 83 5.29 -5.75 16.69
N ASN A 84 5.39 -5.37 15.42
CA ASN A 84 6.53 -4.61 14.92
C ASN A 84 6.31 -3.09 15.00
N PRO A 85 7.40 -2.28 15.00
CA PRO A 85 7.29 -0.82 14.94
C PRO A 85 6.57 -0.33 13.68
N LEU A 86 6.02 0.89 13.73
CA LEU A 86 5.35 1.50 12.57
C LEU A 86 6.24 1.56 11.32
N SER A 87 7.56 1.69 11.49
CA SER A 87 8.52 1.64 10.38
C SER A 87 8.45 0.36 9.56
N HIS A 88 8.13 -0.78 10.17
CA HIS A 88 7.93 -2.05 9.45
C HIS A 88 6.75 -1.96 8.50
N ALA A 89 5.59 -1.53 9.01
CA ALA A 89 4.38 -1.33 8.20
C ALA A 89 4.61 -0.32 7.06
N VAL A 90 5.36 0.76 7.32
CA VAL A 90 5.76 1.74 6.30
C VAL A 90 6.57 1.09 5.19
N ASN A 91 7.54 0.23 5.54
CA ASN A 91 8.35 -0.48 4.56
C ASN A 91 7.51 -1.45 3.73
N LEU A 92 6.56 -2.17 4.32
CA LEU A 92 5.64 -3.04 3.58
C LEU A 92 4.86 -2.27 2.51
N VAL A 93 4.27 -1.12 2.87
CA VAL A 93 3.51 -0.27 1.94
C VAL A 93 4.41 0.28 0.84
N ARG A 94 5.61 0.76 1.21
CA ARG A 94 6.57 1.33 0.25
C ARG A 94 7.11 0.27 -0.72
N ASN A 95 7.40 -0.93 -0.23
CA ASN A 95 7.87 -2.04 -1.05
C ASN A 95 6.80 -2.46 -2.05
N ALA A 96 5.54 -2.59 -1.62
CA ALA A 96 4.43 -2.90 -2.52
C ALA A 96 4.22 -1.82 -3.61
N LYS A 97 4.40 -0.54 -3.28
CA LYS A 97 4.36 0.55 -4.25
C LYS A 97 5.53 0.56 -5.23
N SER A 98 6.69 0.05 -4.81
CA SER A 98 7.92 -0.01 -5.62
C SER A 98 7.98 -1.25 -6.50
N GLN A 99 7.43 -2.37 -6.03
CA GLN A 99 7.19 -3.58 -6.80
C GLN A 99 6.03 -3.35 -7.76
N ARG A 100 6.33 -2.81 -8.95
CA ARG A 100 5.41 -2.82 -10.07
C ARG A 100 5.35 -4.23 -10.66
N SER A 101 4.71 -5.17 -9.98
CA SER A 101 4.31 -6.42 -10.63
C SER A 101 3.25 -6.09 -11.69
N PRO A 102 3.31 -6.71 -12.89
CA PRO A 102 2.21 -6.60 -13.84
C PRO A 102 0.91 -7.04 -13.13
N PRO A 103 -0.25 -6.48 -13.52
CA PRO A 103 -1.52 -6.91 -12.96
C PRO A 103 -1.60 -8.44 -13.03
N ARG A 104 -1.96 -9.09 -11.91
CA ARG A 104 -2.17 -10.54 -11.91
C ARG A 104 -3.19 -10.83 -13.02
N PRO A 105 -2.95 -11.82 -13.90
CA PRO A 105 -3.93 -12.17 -14.91
C PRO A 105 -5.26 -12.42 -14.20
N HIS A 106 -6.30 -11.71 -14.64
CA HIS A 106 -7.64 -11.92 -14.12
C HIS A 106 -7.94 -13.42 -14.25
N GLY A 107 -8.16 -14.10 -13.13
CA GLY A 107 -8.80 -15.41 -13.15
C GLY A 107 -10.13 -15.30 -13.90
N PRO A 108 -10.61 -16.39 -14.52
CA PRO A 108 -11.77 -16.34 -15.41
C PRO A 108 -12.94 -15.64 -14.71
N MET A 109 -13.40 -14.52 -15.27
CA MET A 109 -14.69 -13.94 -14.89
C MET A 109 -15.75 -14.97 -15.28
N SER A 110 -16.32 -15.66 -14.30
CA SER A 110 -17.62 -16.27 -14.47
C SER A 110 -18.61 -15.14 -14.74
N MET A 111 -19.05 -15.03 -16.00
CA MET A 111 -20.25 -14.26 -16.30
C MET A 111 -21.44 -14.95 -15.62
N LEU A 112 -22.03 -14.27 -14.65
CA LEU A 112 -23.45 -14.39 -14.35
C LEU A 112 -24.13 -13.14 -14.92
#